data_AF-A0A9X6Y988-F1
#
_entry.id   AF-A0A9X6Y988-F1
#
_cell.length_a   1.000
_cell.length_b   1.000
_cell.length_c   1.000
_cell.angle_alpha   90.00
_cell.angle_beta   90.00
_cell.angle_gamma   90.00
#
_symmetry.space_group_name_H-M   'P 1'
#
loop_
_entity.id
_entity.type
_entity.pdbx_description
1 polymer ?
#
loop_
_entity_poly.entity_id
_entity_poly.type
_entity_poly.pdbx_seq_one_letter_code
_entity_poly.pdbx_strand_id
1 'polypeptide(L)'
;MDPGTWGWHERIRKSIEELTSDKPTQINLKIGQQFKHELYTYRFEITDIKILDEKPDYNESLYSSAEIHITTYIPNSTDNKAIKIKDYTIRPKVINTDKWLLINGSER
;
A
#
# COMPACT_ATOMS: atom_id res chain seq x y z
N MET A 1 -23.04 37.52 9.57
CA MET A 1 -22.80 36.29 8.80
C MET A 1 -21.41 35.83 9.17
N ASP A 2 -21.31 34.69 9.85
CA ASP A 2 -20.05 34.10 10.27
C ASP A 2 -19.48 33.33 9.06
N PRO A 3 -18.23 33.56 8.61
CA PRO A 3 -17.62 32.79 7.53
C PRO A 3 -17.13 31.45 8.10
N GLY A 4 -18.08 30.68 8.63
CA GLY A 4 -17.83 29.42 9.34
C GLY A 4 -17.46 28.32 8.37
N THR A 5 -16.22 27.86 8.48
CA THR A 5 -15.82 26.46 8.34
C THR A 5 -16.29 25.81 7.04
N TRP A 6 -15.50 25.98 5.98
CA TRP A 6 -15.43 24.97 4.92
C TRP A 6 -14.93 23.69 5.59
N GLY A 7 -15.88 22.89 6.09
CA GLY A 7 -15.62 21.61 6.71
C GLY A 7 -14.98 20.73 5.67
N TRP A 8 -13.65 20.67 5.67
CA TRP A 8 -12.91 19.56 5.08
C TRP A 8 -13.34 18.33 5.87
N HIS A 9 -14.46 17.73 5.50
CA HIS A 9 -14.83 16.42 6.01
C HIS A 9 -13.72 15.49 5.54
N GLU A 10 -12.94 15.00 6.50
CA GLU A 10 -11.98 13.93 6.26
C GLU A 10 -12.73 12.80 5.56
N ARG A 11 -12.36 12.52 4.30
CA ARG A 11 -13.09 11.56 3.49
C ARG A 11 -13.02 10.20 4.20
N ILE A 12 -14.19 9.62 4.48
CA ILE A 12 -14.29 8.35 5.19
C ILE A 12 -13.58 7.28 4.35
N ARG A 13 -12.68 6.54 4.99
CA ARG A 13 -11.98 5.40 4.40
C ARG A 13 -12.41 4.11 5.08
N LYS A 14 -12.52 3.04 4.29
CA LYS A 14 -12.74 1.68 4.79
C LYS A 14 -11.56 0.77 4.47
N SER A 15 -11.27 -0.15 5.38
CA SER A 15 -10.29 -1.20 5.15
C SER A 15 -10.87 -2.29 4.25
N ILE A 16 -10.04 -2.82 3.37
CA ILE A 16 -10.36 -3.92 2.46
C ILE A 16 -9.20 -4.92 2.42
N GLU A 17 -9.49 -6.18 2.07
CA GLU A 17 -8.47 -7.24 1.99
C GLU A 17 -7.64 -7.17 0.71
N GLU A 18 -8.26 -6.80 -0.40
CA GLU A 18 -7.67 -6.81 -1.73
C GLU A 18 -8.14 -5.62 -2.56
N LEU A 19 -7.21 -5.03 -3.32
CA LEU A 19 -7.41 -3.90 -4.20
C LEU A 19 -6.96 -4.27 -5.61
N THR A 20 -7.92 -4.38 -6.51
CA THR A 20 -7.67 -4.66 -7.93
C THR A 20 -7.64 -3.37 -8.74
N SER A 21 -6.84 -3.37 -9.81
CA SER A 21 -6.85 -2.29 -10.79
C SER A 21 -7.52 -2.73 -12.08
N ASP A 22 -8.24 -1.79 -12.71
CA ASP A 22 -8.73 -1.95 -14.08
C ASP A 22 -7.60 -1.88 -15.12
N LYS A 23 -6.39 -1.46 -14.73
CA LYS A 23 -5.22 -1.38 -15.61
C LYS A 23 -4.39 -2.66 -15.49
N PRO A 24 -4.22 -3.44 -16.58
CA PRO A 24 -3.51 -4.74 -16.52
C PRO A 24 -2.01 -4.61 -16.21
N THR A 25 -1.43 -3.42 -16.37
CA THR A 25 -0.03 -3.15 -16.00
C THR A 25 0.16 -2.91 -14.51
N GLN A 26 -0.93 -2.81 -13.73
CA GLN A 26 -0.87 -2.53 -12.30
C GLN A 26 -1.03 -3.81 -11.50
N ILE A 27 -0.26 -3.92 -10.41
CA ILE A 27 -0.28 -5.07 -9.52
C ILE A 27 -1.54 -5.04 -8.66
N ASN A 28 -2.26 -6.17 -8.56
CA ASN A 28 -3.32 -6.34 -7.57
C ASN A 28 -2.70 -6.45 -6.17
N LEU A 29 -3.17 -5.62 -5.26
CA LEU A 29 -2.59 -5.48 -3.92
C LEU A 29 -3.45 -6.21 -2.89
N LYS A 30 -2.83 -6.97 -2.00
CA LYS A 30 -3.52 -7.75 -0.97
C LYS A 30 -2.76 -7.71 0.35
N ILE A 31 -3.49 -7.67 1.46
CA ILE A 31 -2.90 -7.76 2.81
C ILE A 31 -2.07 -9.07 2.92
N GLY A 32 -0.89 -8.96 3.54
CA GLY A 32 0.08 -10.04 3.69
C GLY A 32 1.01 -10.24 2.49
N GLN A 33 0.80 -9.54 1.36
CA GLN A 33 1.77 -9.58 0.26
C GLN A 33 3.08 -8.94 0.68
N GLN A 34 4.18 -9.60 0.33
CA GLN A 34 5.53 -9.12 0.61
C GLN A 34 6.23 -8.72 -0.69
N PHE A 35 6.97 -7.62 -0.64
CA PHE A 35 7.68 -7.08 -1.78
C PHE A 35 9.16 -6.89 -1.44
N LYS A 36 10.03 -7.16 -2.43
CA LYS A 36 11.45 -6.82 -2.40
C LYS A 36 11.74 -5.71 -3.39
N HIS A 37 12.65 -4.82 -3.04
CA HIS A 37 13.16 -3.82 -3.97
C HIS A 37 14.27 -4.46 -4.81
N GLU A 38 14.39 -4.07 -6.07
CA GLU A 38 15.43 -4.58 -6.98
C GLU A 38 16.86 -4.24 -6.49
N LEU A 39 17.04 -3.08 -5.86
CA LEU A 39 18.36 -2.53 -5.49
C LEU A 39 18.66 -2.51 -3.98
N TYR A 40 17.66 -2.73 -3.13
CA TYR A 40 17.82 -2.55 -1.68
C TYR A 40 17.43 -3.82 -0.92
N THR A 41 18.15 -4.07 0.17
CA THR A 41 17.97 -5.27 1.00
C THR A 41 16.65 -5.24 1.81
N TYR A 42 16.09 -4.07 2.05
CA TYR A 42 14.83 -3.99 2.80
C TYR A 42 13.65 -4.46 1.94
N ARG A 43 12.72 -5.12 2.62
CA ARG A 43 11.46 -5.63 2.11
C ARG A 43 10.33 -4.89 2.79
N PHE A 44 9.12 -5.03 2.27
CA PHE A 44 7.93 -4.64 3.02
C PHE A 44 6.80 -5.65 2.87
N GLU A 45 5.90 -5.66 3.85
CA GLU A 45 4.64 -6.39 3.83
C GLU A 45 3.48 -5.40 3.86
N ILE A 46 2.44 -5.65 3.06
CA ILE A 46 1.18 -4.89 3.14
C ILE A 46 0.41 -5.34 4.38
N THR A 47 0.15 -4.41 5.31
CA THR A 47 -0.54 -4.72 6.57
C THR A 47 -1.98 -4.21 6.63
N ASP A 48 -2.34 -3.20 5.84
CA ASP A 48 -3.70 -2.70 5.72
C ASP A 48 -3.86 -1.96 4.39
N ILE A 49 -5.07 -1.98 3.82
CA ILE A 49 -5.42 -1.28 2.58
C ILE A 49 -6.69 -0.48 2.84
N LYS A 50 -6.60 0.84 2.69
CA LYS A 50 -7.74 1.74 2.91
C LYS A 50 -8.13 2.45 1.63
N ILE A 51 -9.39 2.30 1.25
CA ILE A 51 -9.99 3.03 0.12
C ILE A 51 -11.01 4.05 0.62
N LEU A 52 -11.25 5.07 -0.18
CA LEU A 52 -12.37 5.99 0.04
C LEU A 52 -13.68 5.22 -0.03
N ASP A 53 -14.60 5.49 0.90
CA ASP A 53 -15.91 4.82 0.94
C ASP A 53 -16.79 5.21 -0.25
N GLU A 54 -16.62 6.45 -0.72
CA GLU A 54 -17.22 6.96 -1.95
C GLU A 54 -16.18 7.01 -3.08
N LYS A 55 -16.63 6.77 -4.30
CA LYS A 55 -15.78 6.89 -5.49
C LYS A 55 -15.28 8.33 -5.58
N PRO A 56 -13.96 8.57 -5.70
CA PRO A 56 -13.44 9.93 -5.84
C PRO A 56 -13.95 10.57 -7.14
N ASP A 57 -13.75 11.88 -7.27
CA ASP A 57 -14.14 12.67 -8.44
C ASP A 57 -13.74 11.99 -9.77
N TYR A 58 -14.46 12.27 -10.86
CA TYR A 58 -14.39 11.56 -12.16
C TYR A 58 -12.98 11.21 -12.71
N ASN A 59 -11.93 11.89 -12.27
CA ASN A 59 -10.56 11.71 -12.73
C ASN A 59 -9.70 10.76 -11.86
N GLU A 60 -10.16 10.35 -10.69
CA GLU A 60 -9.42 9.45 -9.79
C GLU A 60 -10.09 8.06 -9.73
N SER A 61 -9.28 7.00 -9.65
CA SER A 61 -9.77 5.65 -9.35
C SER A 61 -9.58 5.33 -7.87
N LEU A 62 -10.42 4.43 -7.34
CA LEU A 62 -10.25 3.87 -5.99
C LEU A 62 -8.82 3.35 -5.80
N TYR A 63 -8.28 2.67 -6.81
CA TYR A 63 -6.89 2.23 -6.82
C TYR A 63 -5.90 3.39 -6.65
N SER A 64 -5.99 4.45 -7.44
CA SER A 64 -5.05 5.57 -7.36
C SER A 64 -5.12 6.37 -6.05
N SER A 65 -6.29 6.37 -5.41
CA SER A 65 -6.59 7.11 -4.18
C SER A 65 -6.38 6.30 -2.89
N ALA A 66 -6.09 4.99 -3.02
CA ALA A 66 -5.92 4.10 -1.88
C ALA A 66 -4.69 4.46 -1.03
N GLU A 67 -4.81 4.19 0.27
CA GLU A 67 -3.71 4.21 1.23
C GLU A 67 -3.29 2.77 1.50
N ILE A 68 -2.03 2.47 1.23
CA ILE A 68 -1.43 1.16 1.50
C ILE A 68 -0.53 1.30 2.70
N HIS A 69 -0.88 0.61 3.77
CA HIS A 69 -0.07 0.58 4.98
C HIS A 69 0.88 -0.59 4.87
N ILE A 70 2.16 -0.31 5.11
CA ILE A 70 3.24 -1.29 4.98
C ILE A 70 4.08 -1.34 6.24
N THR A 71 4.56 -2.53 6.57
CA THR A 71 5.66 -2.71 7.52
C THR A 71 6.93 -3.01 6.73
N THR A 72 7.96 -2.17 6.88
CA THR A 72 9.27 -2.42 6.27
C THR A 72 10.17 -3.22 7.20
N TYR A 73 11.00 -4.10 6.63
CA TYR A 73 11.88 -4.97 7.40
C TYR A 73 13.14 -5.36 6.62
N ILE A 74 14.19 -5.75 7.33
CA ILE A 74 15.38 -6.41 6.76
C ILE A 74 15.25 -7.91 7.03
N PRO A 75 15.30 -8.78 6.01
CA PRO A 75 15.33 -10.22 6.22
C PRO A 75 16.64 -10.60 6.94
N ASN A 76 16.56 -11.36 8.03
CA ASN A 76 17.74 -11.92 8.70
C ASN A 76 17.88 -13.40 8.29
N SER A 77 18.98 -13.73 7.62
CA SER A 77 19.28 -15.07 7.13
C SER A 77 19.60 -16.09 8.23
N THR A 78 19.93 -15.63 9.44
CA THR A 78 20.55 -16.47 10.47
C THR A 78 19.57 -16.99 11.52
N ASP A 79 18.57 -16.19 11.90
CA ASP A 79 17.65 -16.53 13.00
C ASP A 79 16.16 -16.57 12.60
N ASN A 80 15.85 -16.47 11.30
CA ASN A 80 14.50 -16.33 10.74
C ASN A 80 13.66 -15.16 11.31
N LYS A 81 14.25 -14.30 12.15
CA LYS A 81 13.61 -13.12 12.74
C LYS A 81 13.95 -11.89 11.90
N ALA A 82 13.03 -11.50 11.04
CA ALA A 82 13.12 -10.25 10.30
C ALA A 82 13.26 -9.05 11.26
N ILE A 83 14.14 -8.11 10.94
CA ILE A 83 14.32 -6.88 11.71
C ILE A 83 13.32 -5.86 11.19
N LYS A 84 12.26 -5.59 11.96
CA LYS A 84 11.29 -4.54 11.64
C LYS A 84 11.98 -3.18 11.70
N ILE A 85 11.86 -2.41 10.61
CA ILE A 85 12.43 -1.07 10.50
C ILE A 85 11.39 -0.05 10.97
N LYS A 86 10.29 0.08 10.21
CA LYS A 86 9.25 1.08 10.46
C LYS A 86 7.99 0.81 9.63
N ASP A 87 6.88 1.36 10.10
CA ASP A 87 5.60 1.34 9.39
C ASP A 87 5.39 2.63 8.60
N TYR A 88 4.87 2.50 7.39
CA TYR A 88 4.63 3.62 6.47
C TYR A 88 3.27 3.51 5.79
N THR A 89 2.74 4.66 5.37
CA THR A 89 1.61 4.73 4.44
C THR A 89 2.15 5.19 3.09
N ILE A 90 1.87 4.42 2.04
CA ILE A 90 2.28 4.71 0.66
C ILE A 90 1.06 4.69 -0.27
N ARG A 91 1.22 5.26 -1.47
CA ARG A 91 0.23 5.15 -2.55
C ARG A 91 0.56 3.96 -3.46
N PRO A 92 -0.42 3.31 -4.10
CA PRO A 92 -0.16 2.21 -5.04
C PRO A 92 0.80 2.56 -6.17
N LYS A 93 0.87 3.84 -6.59
CA LYS A 93 1.83 4.30 -7.60
C LYS A 93 3.28 3.96 -7.21
N VAL A 94 3.65 4.07 -5.94
CA VAL A 94 5.00 3.77 -5.44
C VAL A 94 5.37 2.31 -5.75
N ILE A 95 4.46 1.38 -5.43
CA ILE A 95 4.67 -0.06 -5.70
C ILE A 95 4.83 -0.32 -7.20
N ASN A 96 4.04 0.33 -8.04
CA ASN A 96 4.05 0.11 -9.49
C ASN A 96 5.22 0.80 -10.23
N THR A 97 5.92 1.76 -9.61
CA THR A 97 6.97 2.56 -10.29
C THR A 97 8.37 2.34 -9.72
N ASP A 98 8.50 2.06 -8.43
CA ASP A 98 9.79 1.98 -7.74
C ASP A 98 10.37 0.55 -7.73
N LYS A 99 10.26 -0.18 -8.84
CA LYS A 99 10.93 -1.49 -9.05
C LYS A 99 10.67 -2.51 -7.92
N TRP A 100 9.46 -2.50 -7.37
CA TRP A 100 9.04 -3.46 -6.34
C TRP A 100 8.60 -4.77 -7.00
N LEU A 101 9.16 -5.87 -6.51
CA LEU A 101 8.89 -7.21 -7.01
C LEU A 101 8.16 -8.00 -5.93
N LEU A 102 7.02 -8.60 -6.31
CA LEU A 102 6.26 -9.48 -5.42
C LEU A 102 7.11 -10.71 -5.07
N ILE A 103 7.19 -11.01 -3.78
CA ILE A 103 7.84 -12.21 -3.27
C ILE A 103 6.80 -13.33 -3.28
N ASN A 104 6.93 -14.26 -4.23
CA ASN A 104 6.13 -15.47 -4.24
C ASN A 104 6.67 -16.45 -3.18
N GLY A 105 5.78 -17.22 -2.54
CA GLY A 105 6.08 -18.09 -1.38
C GLY A 105 7.13 -19.19 -1.58
N SER A 106 7.84 -19.19 -2.71
CA SER A 106 8.96 -20.07 -3.07
C SER A 106 10.31 -19.63 -2.46
N GLU A 107 10.40 -18.44 -1.88
CA GLU A 107 11.63 -17.95 -1.20
C GLU A 107 11.68 -18.31 0.31
N ARG A 108 10.93 -19.32 0.75
CA ARG A 108 10.97 -19.82 2.15
C ARG A 108 11.75 -21.11 2.28
#